data_AF-A0A292YAD8-F1
#
_entry.id   AF-A0A292YAD8-F1
#
_cell.length_a   1.000
_cell.length_b   1.000
_cell.length_c   1.000
_cell.angle_alpha   90.00
_cell.angle_beta   90.00
_cell.angle_gamma   90.00
#
_symmetry.space_group_name_H-M   'P 1'
#
loop_
_entity.id
_entity.type
_entity.pdbx_description
1 polymer ?
#
loop_
_entity_poly.entity_id
_entity_poly.type
_entity_poly.pdbx_seq_one_letter_code
_entity_poly.pdbx_strand_id
1 'polypeptide(L)'
;MFNLKKMPFTNKLKNKELNYSLKLLDRYEYPPEIEKLVHEFINTTSHSELQKFVDSQNIFSFSTNIDLTENFDVLKEKMAYELNEQLLKLAFLI
;
A
#
# COMPACT_ATOMS: atom_id res chain seq x y z
N MET A 1 -28.36 -9.08 13.41
CA MET A 1 -28.36 -8.29 12.17
C MET A 1 -27.08 -7.47 12.14
N PHE A 2 -26.03 -7.96 11.46
CA PHE A 2 -24.82 -7.19 11.24
C PHE A 2 -24.98 -6.42 9.93
N ASN A 3 -25.19 -5.11 10.04
CA ASN A 3 -25.29 -4.22 8.90
C ASN A 3 -23.88 -3.71 8.57
N LEU A 4 -23.05 -4.58 8.01
CA LEU A 4 -21.83 -4.15 7.34
C LEU A 4 -22.25 -3.43 6.06
N LYS A 5 -22.43 -2.10 6.16
CA LYS A 5 -22.49 -1.21 5.00
C LYS A 5 -21.23 -1.49 4.19
N LYS A 6 -21.37 -2.29 3.13
CA LYS A 6 -20.38 -2.43 2.07
C LYS A 6 -20.14 -1.04 1.50
N MET A 7 -19.05 -0.43 1.92
CA MET A 7 -18.55 0.81 1.37
C MET A 7 -18.22 0.56 -0.12
N PRO A 8 -18.82 1.29 -1.08
CA PRO A 8 -18.45 1.17 -2.47
C PRO A 8 -17.28 2.13 -2.71
N PHE A 9 -16.07 1.75 -2.31
CA PHE A 9 -14.88 2.58 -2.53
C PHE A 9 -13.78 1.81 -3.24
N THR A 10 -14.07 1.40 -4.47
CA THR A 10 -13.02 1.37 -5.49
C THR A 10 -13.40 2.41 -6.53
N ASN A 11 -13.14 3.68 -6.18
CA ASN A 11 -12.77 4.66 -7.18
C ASN A 11 -11.74 3.95 -8.08
N LYS A 12 -11.95 3.91 -9.40
CA LYS A 12 -11.10 3.22 -10.37
C LYS A 12 -9.63 3.57 -10.12
N LEU A 13 -8.96 2.81 -9.24
CA LEU A 13 -7.53 2.85 -9.04
C LEU A 13 -6.98 2.32 -10.35
N LYS A 14 -6.46 3.22 -11.19
CA LYS A 14 -5.88 2.85 -12.49
C LYS A 14 -4.62 1.98 -12.31
N ASN A 15 -4.03 2.00 -11.12
CA ASN A 15 -2.82 1.29 -10.76
C ASN A 15 -3.15 -0.16 -10.33
N LYS A 16 -2.63 -1.14 -11.07
CA LYS A 16 -2.89 -2.56 -10.82
C LYS A 16 -2.29 -3.04 -9.51
N GLU A 17 -1.11 -2.54 -9.16
CA GLU A 17 -0.38 -2.93 -7.95
C GLU A 17 -1.08 -2.44 -6.69
N LEU A 18 -1.62 -1.21 -6.68
CA LEU A 18 -2.41 -0.71 -5.55
C LEU A 18 -3.69 -1.53 -5.32
N ASN A 19 -4.38 -1.93 -6.40
CA ASN A 19 -5.52 -2.83 -6.28
C ASN A 19 -5.11 -4.21 -5.76
N TYR A 20 -3.90 -4.66 -6.08
CA TYR A 20 -3.40 -5.92 -5.59
C TYR A 20 -3.10 -5.86 -4.09
N SER A 21 -2.54 -4.75 -3.58
CA SER A 21 -2.32 -4.54 -2.14
C SER A 21 -3.62 -4.67 -1.35
N LEU A 22 -4.71 -4.05 -1.83
CA LEU A 22 -6.03 -4.19 -1.20
C LEU A 22 -6.55 -5.63 -1.22
N LYS A 23 -6.38 -6.34 -2.34
CA LYS A 23 -6.77 -7.75 -2.43
C LYS A 23 -5.97 -8.65 -1.51
N LEU A 24 -4.70 -8.31 -1.23
CA LEU A 24 -3.90 -9.04 -0.26
C LEU A 24 -4.48 -8.86 1.13
N LEU A 25 -4.81 -7.62 1.53
CA LEU A 25 -5.49 -7.36 2.81
C LEU A 25 -6.81 -8.14 2.96
N ASP A 26 -7.60 -8.20 1.90
CA ASP A 26 -8.87 -8.96 1.92
C ASP A 26 -8.66 -10.49 1.98
N ARG A 27 -7.51 -10.98 1.51
CA ARG A 27 -7.23 -12.42 1.37
C ARG A 27 -6.58 -13.03 2.60
N TYR A 28 -5.78 -12.26 3.34
CA TYR A 28 -4.98 -12.74 4.47
C TYR A 28 -5.32 -11.92 5.71
N GLU A 29 -5.31 -12.56 6.89
CA GLU A 29 -5.55 -11.87 8.16
C GLU A 29 -4.26 -11.17 8.61
N TYR A 30 -4.06 -9.94 8.13
CA TYR A 30 -2.94 -9.12 8.60
C TYR A 30 -3.27 -8.43 9.94
N PRO A 31 -2.25 -8.12 10.75
CA PRO A 31 -2.44 -7.27 11.92
C PRO A 31 -3.01 -5.89 11.56
N PRO A 32 -3.84 -5.26 12.41
CA PRO A 32 -4.46 -3.95 12.13
C PRO A 32 -3.45 -2.83 11.83
N GLU A 33 -2.23 -2.93 12.36
CA GLU A 33 -1.14 -2.00 12.04
C GLU A 33 -0.73 -2.07 10.57
N ILE A 34 -0.68 -3.27 9.98
CA ILE A 34 -0.31 -3.49 8.58
C ILE A 34 -1.40 -2.95 7.65
N GLU A 35 -2.67 -3.25 7.95
CA GLU A 35 -3.81 -2.72 7.20
C GLU A 35 -3.77 -1.19 7.17
N LYS A 36 -3.52 -0.57 8.33
CA LYS A 36 -3.41 0.89 8.44
C LYS A 36 -2.28 1.44 7.58
N LEU A 37 -1.10 0.83 7.61
CA LEU A 37 0.04 1.27 6.80
C LEU A 37 -0.23 1.18 5.29
N VAL A 38 -0.85 0.09 4.84
CA VAL A 38 -1.23 -0.07 3.43
C VAL A 38 -2.25 0.99 3.00
N HIS A 39 -3.23 1.30 3.85
CA HIS A 39 -4.17 2.38 3.59
C HIS A 39 -3.52 3.76 3.58
N GLU A 40 -2.59 4.05 4.49
CA GLU A 40 -1.80 5.28 4.51
C GLU A 40 -1.00 5.43 3.20
N PHE A 41 -0.33 4.37 2.75
CA PHE A 41 0.37 4.34 1.46
C PHE A 41 -0.55 4.63 0.28
N ILE A 42 -1.70 3.96 0.19
CA ILE A 42 -2.67 4.14 -0.90
C ILE A 42 -3.17 5.59 -0.95
N ASN A 43 -3.35 6.22 0.21
CA ASN A 43 -3.85 7.59 0.32
C ASN A 43 -2.81 8.67 0.04
N THR A 44 -1.53 8.34 -0.14
CA THR A 44 -0.52 9.32 -0.57
C THR A 44 -0.86 9.91 -1.95
N THR A 45 -0.70 11.21 -2.13
CA THR A 45 -1.07 11.91 -3.37
C THR A 45 0.05 12.76 -3.96
N SER A 46 1.22 12.81 -3.29
CA SER A 46 2.39 13.56 -3.74
C SER A 46 3.69 12.84 -3.38
N HIS A 47 4.78 13.16 -4.08
CA HIS A 47 6.11 12.65 -3.74
C HIS A 47 6.53 12.99 -2.30
N SER A 48 6.15 14.17 -1.79
CA SER A 48 6.48 14.55 -0.40
C SER A 48 5.76 13.67 0.62
N GLU A 49 4.49 13.35 0.39
CA GLU A 49 3.73 12.44 1.26
C GLU A 49 4.28 11.01 1.18
N LEU A 50 4.65 10.57 -0.04
CA LEU A 50 5.25 9.27 -0.27
C LEU A 50 6.61 9.14 0.43
N GLN A 51 7.44 10.17 0.37
CA GLN A 51 8.72 10.23 1.10
C GLN A 51 8.51 10.17 2.60
N LYS A 52 7.59 10.98 3.15
CA LYS A 52 7.26 10.93 4.58
C LYS A 52 6.75 9.56 4.99
N PHE A 53 5.94 8.92 4.15
CA PHE A 53 5.49 7.56 4.40
C PHE A 53 6.69 6.63 4.53
N VAL A 54 7.58 6.57 3.53
CA VAL A 54 8.78 5.71 3.54
C VAL A 54 9.65 5.98 4.76
N ASP A 55 9.95 7.25 5.05
CA ASP A 55 10.83 7.65 6.16
C ASP A 55 10.25 7.27 7.54
N SER A 56 8.92 7.14 7.63
CA SER A 56 8.23 6.75 8.87
C SER A 56 8.04 5.24 9.03
N GLN A 57 8.38 4.44 8.01
CA GLN A 57 8.18 2.99 8.07
C GLN A 57 9.29 2.28 8.85
N ASN A 58 8.87 1.49 9.84
CA ASN A 58 9.75 0.58 10.58
C ASN A 58 9.46 -0.90 10.26
N ILE A 59 8.37 -1.18 9.54
CA ILE A 59 7.90 -2.54 9.24
C ILE A 59 8.30 -2.94 7.83
N PHE A 60 7.99 -2.09 6.85
CA PHE A 60 8.32 -2.33 5.46
C PHE A 60 9.65 -1.66 5.10
N SER A 61 10.52 -2.41 4.45
CA SER A 61 11.77 -1.92 3.90
C SER A 61 11.58 -1.59 2.43
N PHE A 62 11.63 -0.31 2.08
CA PHE A 62 11.58 0.14 0.68
C PHE A 62 13.00 0.30 0.15
N SER A 63 13.22 -0.13 -1.09
CA SER A 63 14.54 -0.13 -1.73
C SER A 63 14.99 1.27 -2.18
N THR A 64 14.06 2.24 -2.21
CA THR A 64 14.19 3.43 -3.04
C THR A 64 14.63 4.66 -2.25
N ASN A 65 15.74 5.28 -2.67
CA ASN A 65 15.83 6.73 -2.66
C ASN A 65 14.74 7.23 -3.62
N ILE A 66 13.69 7.87 -3.11
CA ILE A 66 12.62 8.40 -3.95
C ILE A 66 13.21 9.47 -4.87
N ASP A 67 13.27 9.14 -6.16
CA ASP A 67 13.65 10.10 -7.18
C ASP A 67 12.49 11.07 -7.42
N LEU A 68 12.60 12.27 -6.86
CA LEU A 68 11.62 13.35 -7.00
C LEU A 68 11.47 13.84 -8.46
N THR A 69 12.36 13.42 -9.37
CA THR A 69 12.28 13.74 -10.81
C THR A 69 11.45 12.73 -11.60
N GLU A 70 11.14 11.56 -11.03
CA GLU A 70 10.29 10.55 -11.66
C GLU A 70 8.80 10.93 -11.59
N ASN A 71 7.99 10.46 -12.54
CA ASN A 71 6.53 10.61 -12.49
C ASN A 71 5.95 9.94 -11.23
N PHE A 72 5.13 10.66 -10.47
CA PHE A 72 4.53 10.20 -9.22
C PHE A 72 3.80 8.86 -9.36
N ASP A 73 3.00 8.69 -10.41
CA ASP A 73 2.20 7.48 -10.60
C ASP A 73 3.09 6.25 -10.87
N VAL A 74 4.18 6.45 -11.63
CA VAL A 74 5.17 5.40 -11.93
C VAL A 74 5.95 5.01 -10.68
N LEU A 75 6.41 5.99 -9.91
CA LEU A 75 7.09 5.76 -8.64
C LEU A 75 6.17 5.04 -7.65
N LYS A 76 4.91 5.49 -7.54
CA LYS A 76 3.92 4.86 -6.66
C LYS A 76 3.59 3.43 -7.07
N GLU A 77 3.57 3.12 -8.38
CA GLU A 77 3.41 1.75 -8.87
C GLU A 77 4.59 0.85 -8.50
N LYS A 78 5.83 1.31 -8.67
CA LYS A 78 7.03 0.57 -8.25
C LYS A 78 7.02 0.27 -6.75
N MET A 79 6.68 1.28 -5.95
CA MET A 79 6.59 1.10 -4.51
C MET A 79 5.44 0.19 -4.09
N ALA A 80 4.32 0.23 -4.81
CA ALA A 80 3.21 -0.69 -4.57
C ALA A 80 3.61 -2.14 -4.87
N TYR A 81 4.43 -2.36 -5.90
CA TYR A 81 5.01 -3.67 -6.18
C TYR A 81 5.88 -4.17 -5.01
N GLU A 82 6.80 -3.34 -4.50
CA GLU A 82 7.63 -3.70 -3.34
C GLU A 82 6.79 -3.97 -2.08
N LEU A 83 5.74 -3.17 -1.86
CA LEU A 83 4.79 -3.38 -0.77
C LEU A 83 4.08 -4.75 -0.92
N ASN A 84 3.65 -5.10 -2.13
CA ASN A 84 2.98 -6.37 -2.40
C ASN A 84 3.89 -7.58 -2.12
N GLU A 85 5.16 -7.51 -2.51
CA GLU A 85 6.12 -8.57 -2.20
C GLU A 85 6.31 -8.76 -0.69
N GLN A 86 6.35 -7.67 0.07
CA GLN A 86 6.51 -7.72 1.51
C GLN A 86 5.25 -8.20 2.23
N LEU A 87 4.07 -7.76 1.79
CA LEU A 87 2.79 -8.28 2.26
C LEU A 87 2.72 -9.79 2.06
N LEU A 88 3.04 -10.28 0.86
CA LEU A 88 3.09 -11.71 0.59
C LEU A 88 4.05 -12.44 1.53
N LYS A 89 5.26 -11.93 1.72
CA LYS A 89 6.24 -12.52 2.66
C LYS A 89 5.68 -12.59 4.08
N LEU A 90 5.04 -11.53 4.57
CA LEU A 90 4.40 -11.51 5.88
C LEU A 90 3.27 -12.53 5.98
N ALA A 91 2.44 -12.66 4.94
CA ALA A 91 1.35 -13.65 4.91
C ALA A 91 1.81 -15.12 4.95
N PHE A 92 3.06 -15.41 4.57
CA PHE A 92 3.65 -16.75 4.69
C PHE A 92 4.44 -16.96 5.99
N LEU A 93 4.64 -15.89 6.78
CA LEU A 93 5.33 -15.94 8.08
C LEU A 93 4.34 -15.99 9.26
N ILE A 94 3.08 -15.60 9.03
CA ILE A 94 1.95 -15.70 9.96
C ILE A 94 1.30 -17.08 9.81
#